data_AF-A0A1W6SRB9-F1
#
_entry.id   AF-A0A1W6SRB9-F1
#
_cell.length_a   1.000
_cell.length_b   1.000
_cell.length_c   1.000
_cell.angle_alpha   90.00
_cell.angle_beta   90.00
_cell.angle_gamma   90.00
#
_symmetry.space_group_name_H-M   'P 1'
#
loop_
_entity.id
_entity.type
_entity.pdbx_description
1 polymer ?
#
loop_
_entity_poly.entity_id
_entity_poly.type
_entity_poly.pdbx_seq_one_letter_code
_entity_poly.pdbx_strand_id
1 'polypeptide(L)'
;MPGAYAHLTLVNLIREPAKLESHGFTSEAIVSVLDYFRFCELGAVSPDYPYLDIAHPDACHWADRMHYQKTGDMVKAGIDLIRKLNGVSRQKTFSWLLGYTSHVVTDVTIHPVVELKVGEYQKNKGKHRICEMHQDAYIFQRLNIGEVGLAEHLDSGIWGCCDTPGSGKLDPAIVSIWQNMLESCYSDPYQSDPPIIDNWHGAFKFIVDKAEEGNVLPPFARHVAANIGLTYPAIADLDKQYLVGLATPMGVMNYDQIFDRAMENVLAAWSHIADAVFKNDDAYQMAAVNWNLDTGKDDNGAYVYWKDRRGMA
;
A
#
# COMPACT_ATOMS: atom_id res chain seq x y z
N MET A 1 -11.84 -2.08 -1.75
CA MET A 1 -10.59 -1.53 -2.28
C MET A 1 -10.32 -2.09 -3.66
N PRO A 2 -10.59 -1.30 -4.68
CA PRO A 2 -9.61 -1.01 -5.72
C PRO A 2 -8.54 -0.02 -5.21
N GLY A 3 -7.36 0.02 -5.81
CA GLY A 3 -6.19 0.82 -5.35
C GLY A 3 -4.85 0.09 -5.50
N ALA A 4 -4.88 -1.25 -5.60
CA ALA A 4 -3.67 -2.09 -5.61
C ALA A 4 -2.71 -1.76 -6.77
N TYR A 5 -3.22 -1.38 -7.95
CA TYR A 5 -2.35 -1.07 -9.08
C TYR A 5 -1.60 0.24 -8.88
N ALA A 6 -2.21 1.28 -8.31
CA ALA A 6 -1.50 2.50 -7.98
C ALA A 6 -0.35 2.21 -7.00
N HIS A 7 -0.61 1.43 -5.94
CA HIS A 7 0.42 1.06 -4.96
C HIS A 7 1.57 0.26 -5.58
N LEU A 8 1.26 -0.80 -6.33
CA LEU A 8 2.27 -1.64 -7.00
C LEU A 8 3.06 -0.86 -8.05
N THR A 9 2.37 -0.01 -8.81
CA THR A 9 3.01 0.88 -9.78
C THR A 9 3.98 1.82 -9.09
N LEU A 10 3.56 2.41 -7.98
CA LEU A 10 4.36 3.38 -7.23
C LEU A 10 5.66 2.73 -6.75
N VAL A 11 5.58 1.61 -6.04
CA VAL A 11 6.79 0.94 -5.50
C VAL A 11 7.73 0.46 -6.62
N ASN A 12 7.18 0.00 -7.74
CA ASN A 12 7.98 -0.43 -8.90
C ASN A 12 8.71 0.74 -9.58
N LEU A 13 8.13 1.95 -9.59
CA LEU A 13 8.75 3.13 -10.17
C LEU A 13 9.77 3.80 -9.22
N ILE A 14 9.55 3.78 -7.90
CA ILE A 14 10.46 4.47 -6.96
C ILE A 14 11.66 3.62 -6.54
N ARG A 15 11.65 2.29 -6.75
CA ARG A 15 12.77 1.39 -6.40
C ARG A 15 14.06 1.64 -7.19
N GLU A 16 14.01 2.48 -8.23
CA GLU A 16 15.17 2.77 -9.08
C GLU A 16 16.37 3.24 -8.24
N PRO A 17 17.56 2.62 -8.36
CA PRO A 17 18.70 2.94 -7.50
C PRO A 17 19.04 4.44 -7.45
N ALA A 18 19.00 5.12 -8.60
CA ALA A 18 19.28 6.55 -8.68
C ALA A 18 18.30 7.41 -7.87
N LYS A 19 17.02 7.02 -7.77
CA LYS A 19 16.02 7.73 -6.95
C LYS A 19 16.24 7.48 -5.47
N LEU A 20 16.60 6.25 -5.10
CA LEU A 20 16.93 5.91 -3.71
C LEU A 20 18.19 6.65 -3.25
N GLU A 21 19.23 6.68 -4.08
CA GLU A 21 20.47 7.42 -3.83
C GLU A 21 20.20 8.93 -3.69
N SER A 22 19.38 9.52 -4.56
CA SER A 22 19.03 10.94 -4.46
C SER A 22 18.24 11.30 -3.20
N HIS A 23 17.65 10.30 -2.54
CA HIS A 23 16.96 10.41 -1.26
C HIS A 23 17.79 9.86 -0.09
N GLY A 24 19.12 9.79 -0.24
CA GLY A 24 20.03 9.55 0.88
C GLY A 24 20.08 8.10 1.38
N PHE A 25 19.51 7.15 0.64
CA PHE A 25 19.64 5.73 0.97
C PHE A 25 21.11 5.29 0.95
N THR A 26 21.49 4.48 1.93
CA THR A 26 22.79 3.81 1.94
C THR A 26 22.79 2.64 0.95
N SER A 27 23.97 2.21 0.51
CA SER A 27 24.07 1.01 -0.34
C SER A 27 23.46 -0.23 0.32
N GLU A 28 23.58 -0.37 1.65
CA GLU A 28 22.96 -1.48 2.39
C GLU A 28 21.42 -1.44 2.33
N ALA A 29 20.83 -0.24 2.48
CA ALA A 29 19.39 -0.06 2.34
C ALA A 29 18.92 -0.37 0.91
N ILE A 30 19.64 0.13 -0.11
CA ILE A 30 19.33 -0.12 -1.52
C ILE A 30 19.38 -1.62 -1.83
N VAL A 31 20.46 -2.30 -1.44
CA VAL A 31 20.59 -3.76 -1.62
C VAL A 31 19.44 -4.50 -0.96
N SER A 32 19.04 -4.10 0.25
CA SER A 32 17.89 -4.70 0.94
C SER A 32 16.59 -4.54 0.17
N VAL A 33 16.35 -3.38 -0.45
CA VAL A 33 15.17 -3.16 -1.32
C VAL A 33 15.25 -4.01 -2.58
N LEU A 34 16.39 -4.01 -3.28
CA LEU A 34 16.50 -4.68 -4.58
C LEU A 34 16.48 -6.21 -4.46
N ASP A 35 17.21 -6.78 -3.50
CA ASP A 35 17.29 -8.23 -3.30
C ASP A 35 15.96 -8.82 -2.79
N TYR A 36 15.18 -8.01 -2.07
CA TYR A 36 13.92 -8.43 -1.44
C TYR A 36 12.72 -7.62 -1.93
N PHE A 37 12.75 -7.12 -3.17
CA PHE A 37 11.74 -6.18 -3.66
C PHE A 37 10.31 -6.76 -3.63
N ARG A 38 10.15 -8.07 -3.86
CA ARG A 38 8.85 -8.75 -3.73
C ARG A 38 8.17 -8.55 -2.37
N PHE A 39 8.97 -8.35 -1.31
CA PHE A 39 8.45 -8.07 0.02
C PHE A 39 7.93 -6.64 0.12
N CYS A 40 8.53 -5.68 -0.61
CA CYS A 40 8.02 -4.33 -0.76
C CYS A 40 6.68 -4.31 -1.49
N GLU A 41 6.53 -5.07 -2.58
CA GLU A 41 5.25 -5.22 -3.28
C GLU A 41 4.17 -5.82 -2.39
N LEU A 42 4.50 -6.90 -1.67
CA LEU A 42 3.64 -7.49 -0.65
C LEU A 42 3.21 -6.44 0.39
N GLY A 43 4.16 -5.66 0.92
CA GLY A 43 3.89 -4.61 1.90
C GLY A 43 2.93 -3.56 1.37
N ALA A 44 3.07 -3.16 0.10
CA ALA A 44 2.25 -2.13 -0.55
C ALA A 44 0.76 -2.51 -0.69
N VAL A 45 0.43 -3.80 -0.53
CA VAL A 45 -0.95 -4.30 -0.53
C VAL A 45 -1.34 -4.99 0.77
N SER A 46 -0.45 -5.05 1.77
CA SER A 46 -0.71 -5.77 3.03
C SER A 46 -1.82 -5.13 3.90
N PRO A 47 -1.93 -3.79 4.04
CA PRO A 47 -3.01 -3.18 4.84
C PRO A 47 -4.42 -3.59 4.40
N ASP A 48 -4.54 -3.99 3.14
CA ASP A 48 -5.78 -4.35 2.45
C ASP A 48 -6.20 -5.81 2.66
N TYR A 49 -5.24 -6.67 3.00
CA TYR A 49 -5.47 -8.12 3.12
C TYR A 49 -6.69 -8.50 3.98
N PRO A 50 -6.95 -7.90 5.15
CA PRO A 50 -8.09 -8.31 5.97
C PRO A 50 -9.46 -8.05 5.32
N TYR A 51 -9.59 -7.04 4.45
CA TYR A 51 -10.85 -6.80 3.71
C TYR A 51 -11.13 -7.87 2.65
N LEU A 52 -10.11 -8.67 2.31
CA LEU A 52 -10.17 -9.72 1.30
C LEU A 52 -10.44 -11.10 1.90
N ASP A 53 -10.43 -11.22 3.24
CA ASP A 53 -10.81 -12.46 3.94
C ASP A 53 -12.33 -12.66 3.90
N ILE A 54 -12.82 -13.13 2.75
CA ILE A 54 -14.23 -13.42 2.51
C ILE A 54 -14.78 -14.54 3.41
N ALA A 55 -13.90 -15.38 3.98
CA ALA A 55 -14.28 -16.45 4.89
C ALA A 55 -14.50 -15.93 6.32
N HIS A 56 -13.81 -14.86 6.70
CA HIS A 56 -13.88 -14.24 8.02
C HIS A 56 -14.12 -12.73 7.88
N PRO A 57 -15.33 -12.28 7.50
CA PRO A 57 -15.62 -10.86 7.27
C PRO A 57 -15.37 -9.98 8.50
N ASP A 58 -15.41 -10.55 9.69
CA ASP A 58 -15.06 -9.84 10.93
C ASP A 58 -13.63 -9.31 10.90
N ALA A 59 -12.70 -9.91 10.13
CA ALA A 59 -11.33 -9.45 9.95
C ALA A 59 -11.20 -8.01 9.40
N CYS A 60 -12.24 -7.47 8.76
CA CYS A 60 -12.25 -6.09 8.24
C CYS A 60 -11.88 -5.04 9.30
N HIS A 61 -12.20 -5.29 10.57
CA HIS A 61 -11.85 -4.39 11.67
C HIS A 61 -10.33 -4.18 11.82
N TRP A 62 -9.51 -5.15 11.42
CA TRP A 62 -8.05 -5.02 11.40
C TRP A 62 -7.58 -4.07 10.30
N ALA A 63 -8.19 -4.15 9.12
CA ALA A 63 -7.91 -3.20 8.05
C ALA A 63 -8.40 -1.80 8.42
N ASP A 64 -9.61 -1.65 8.97
CA ASP A 64 -10.12 -0.37 9.47
C ASP A 64 -9.15 0.28 10.49
N ARG A 65 -8.55 -0.51 11.38
CA ARG A 65 -7.52 -0.01 12.31
C ARG A 65 -6.30 0.52 11.55
N MET A 66 -5.76 -0.26 10.63
CA MET A 66 -4.59 0.15 9.82
C MET A 66 -4.89 1.35 8.91
N HIS A 67 -6.16 1.61 8.59
CA HIS A 67 -6.59 2.73 7.74
C HIS A 67 -7.01 3.99 8.52
N TYR A 68 -7.43 3.89 9.78
CA TYR A 68 -8.02 5.04 10.50
C TYR A 68 -7.38 5.36 11.85
N GLN A 69 -6.59 4.45 12.42
CA GLN A 69 -6.12 4.57 13.80
C GLN A 69 -4.64 4.24 13.88
N LYS A 70 -3.84 5.01 14.62
CA LYS A 70 -2.45 4.64 14.93
C LYS A 70 -1.60 4.31 13.67
N THR A 71 -1.90 4.94 12.54
CA THR A 71 -1.35 4.57 11.23
C THR A 71 0.14 4.91 11.13
N GLY A 72 0.56 6.05 11.68
CA GLY A 72 1.97 6.37 11.88
C GLY A 72 2.63 5.54 12.98
N ASP A 73 1.89 5.22 14.04
CA ASP A 73 2.41 4.40 15.14
C ASP A 73 2.71 2.96 14.71
N MET A 74 1.94 2.39 13.78
CA MET A 74 2.26 1.11 13.13
C MET A 74 3.62 1.17 12.42
N VAL A 75 3.90 2.24 11.68
CA VAL A 75 5.20 2.44 11.00
C VAL A 75 6.33 2.55 12.04
N LYS A 76 6.14 3.32 13.10
CA LYS A 76 7.12 3.44 14.20
C LYS A 76 7.40 2.09 14.87
N ALA A 77 6.35 1.32 15.18
CA ALA A 77 6.50 -0.01 15.77
C ALA A 77 7.30 -0.94 14.85
N GLY A 78 7.06 -0.89 13.54
CA GLY A 78 7.84 -1.62 12.55
C GLY A 78 9.32 -1.25 12.58
N ILE A 79 9.64 0.05 12.57
CA ILE A 79 11.03 0.55 12.66
C ILE A 79 11.72 0.02 13.93
N ASP A 80 11.07 0.15 15.08
CA ASP A 80 11.62 -0.24 16.38
C ASP A 80 11.92 -1.74 16.47
N LEU A 81 11.07 -2.56 15.84
CA LEU A 81 11.27 -4.00 15.75
C LEU A 81 12.40 -4.35 14.77
N ILE A 82 12.44 -3.73 13.58
CA ILE A 82 13.45 -4.01 12.55
C ILE A 82 14.85 -3.60 12.99
N ARG A 83 15.00 -2.51 13.77
CA ARG A 83 16.29 -2.11 14.36
C ARG A 83 16.93 -3.18 15.23
N LYS A 84 16.13 -4.12 15.75
CA LYS A 84 16.58 -5.24 16.60
C LYS A 84 16.87 -6.51 15.79
N LEU A 85 16.60 -6.51 14.49
CA LEU A 85 16.82 -7.63 13.59
C LEU A 85 18.15 -7.49 12.84
N ASN A 86 18.66 -8.62 12.36
CA ASN A 86 19.92 -8.71 11.64
C ASN A 86 19.74 -9.56 10.37
N GLY A 87 20.66 -9.44 9.41
CA GLY A 87 20.72 -10.32 8.24
C GLY A 87 19.44 -10.35 7.41
N VAL A 88 19.15 -11.51 6.80
CA VAL A 88 18.04 -11.70 5.85
C VAL A 88 16.69 -11.28 6.42
N SER A 89 16.40 -11.59 7.70
CA SER A 89 15.13 -11.22 8.32
C SER A 89 14.97 -9.70 8.40
N ARG A 90 16.04 -8.96 8.71
CA ARG A 90 16.02 -7.48 8.70
C ARG A 90 15.77 -6.96 7.29
N GLN A 91 16.42 -7.52 6.27
CA GLN A 91 16.30 -7.06 4.89
C GLN A 91 14.88 -7.28 4.34
N LYS A 92 14.31 -8.48 4.56
CA LYS A 92 12.92 -8.81 4.17
C LYS A 92 11.91 -7.88 4.85
N THR A 93 12.00 -7.76 6.17
CA THR A 93 11.06 -6.94 6.96
C THR A 93 11.21 -5.44 6.70
N PHE A 94 12.45 -4.96 6.45
CA PHE A 94 12.71 -3.60 5.98
C PHE A 94 12.04 -3.33 4.63
N SER A 95 12.29 -4.19 3.64
CA SER A 95 11.66 -4.07 2.33
C SER A 95 10.12 -4.08 2.43
N TRP A 96 9.57 -4.98 3.24
CA TRP A 96 8.13 -5.03 3.50
C TRP A 96 7.58 -3.77 4.17
N LEU A 97 8.27 -3.23 5.19
CA LEU A 97 7.82 -2.02 5.87
C LEU A 97 7.85 -0.80 4.95
N LEU A 98 8.82 -0.71 4.03
CA LEU A 98 8.81 0.31 2.99
C LEU A 98 7.57 0.18 2.10
N GLY A 99 7.20 -1.05 1.72
CA GLY A 99 5.94 -1.33 1.03
C GLY A 99 4.72 -0.87 1.82
N TYR A 100 4.58 -1.32 3.06
CA TYR A 100 3.49 -0.96 3.97
C TYR A 100 3.37 0.57 4.12
N THR A 101 4.50 1.25 4.28
CA THR A 101 4.53 2.71 4.39
C THR A 101 4.14 3.38 3.08
N SER A 102 4.52 2.80 1.94
CA SER A 102 4.11 3.31 0.63
C SER A 102 2.60 3.32 0.47
N HIS A 103 1.93 2.26 0.92
CA HIS A 103 0.48 2.20 0.94
C HIS A 103 -0.10 3.38 1.74
N VAL A 104 0.28 3.50 3.01
CA VAL A 104 -0.19 4.55 3.92
C VAL A 104 0.02 5.95 3.33
N VAL A 105 1.23 6.25 2.85
CA VAL A 105 1.57 7.59 2.34
C VAL A 105 0.89 7.89 1.01
N THR A 106 0.70 6.88 0.16
CA THR A 106 -0.03 7.02 -1.11
C THR A 106 -1.48 7.39 -0.85
N ASP A 107 -2.16 6.68 0.05
CA ASP A 107 -3.56 6.96 0.41
C ASP A 107 -3.72 8.35 1.01
N VAL A 108 -2.88 8.70 1.98
CA VAL A 108 -2.92 10.03 2.60
C VAL A 108 -2.64 11.14 1.58
N THR A 109 -1.92 10.84 0.50
CA THR A 109 -1.71 11.80 -0.59
C THR A 109 -2.90 11.85 -1.55
N ILE A 110 -3.40 10.70 -2.01
CA ILE A 110 -4.36 10.61 -3.13
C ILE A 110 -5.81 10.75 -2.67
N HIS A 111 -6.21 10.15 -1.56
CA HIS A 111 -7.61 10.15 -1.11
C HIS A 111 -8.22 11.53 -0.85
N PRO A 112 -7.50 12.56 -0.39
CA PRO A 112 -8.03 13.93 -0.39
C PRO A 112 -8.59 14.37 -1.74
N VAL A 113 -7.96 13.96 -2.84
CA VAL A 113 -8.38 14.30 -4.21
C VAL A 113 -9.60 13.47 -4.60
N VAL A 114 -9.62 12.19 -4.25
CA VAL A 114 -10.78 11.32 -4.47
C VAL A 114 -12.00 11.84 -3.72
N GLU A 115 -11.84 12.18 -2.44
CA GLU A 115 -12.91 12.76 -1.62
C GLU A 115 -13.41 14.10 -2.20
N LEU A 116 -12.51 14.97 -2.67
CA LEU A 116 -12.91 16.21 -3.37
C LEU A 116 -13.66 15.94 -4.68
N LYS A 117 -13.37 14.84 -5.37
CA LYS A 117 -14.00 14.46 -6.63
C LYS A 117 -15.36 13.81 -6.45
N VAL A 118 -15.52 12.91 -5.48
CA VAL A 118 -16.72 12.07 -5.33
C VAL A 118 -17.51 12.28 -4.05
N GLY A 119 -16.97 13.06 -3.11
CA GLY A 119 -17.54 13.32 -1.78
C GLY A 119 -17.08 12.31 -0.72
N GLU A 120 -17.51 12.55 0.52
CA GLU A 120 -17.18 11.75 1.70
C GLU A 120 -17.36 10.23 1.47
N TYR A 121 -16.32 9.46 1.80
CA TYR A 121 -16.23 8.02 1.51
C TYR A 121 -17.45 7.24 2.01
N GLN A 122 -17.85 7.41 3.27
CA GLN A 122 -18.95 6.64 3.87
C GLN A 122 -20.28 6.81 3.13
N LYS A 123 -20.49 7.94 2.46
CA LYS A 123 -21.69 8.25 1.67
C LYS A 123 -21.53 7.89 0.18
N ASN A 124 -20.30 7.71 -0.30
CA ASN A 124 -19.98 7.60 -1.72
C ASN A 124 -19.07 6.40 -2.09
N LYS A 125 -18.99 5.36 -1.25
CA LYS A 125 -18.11 4.18 -1.44
C LYS A 125 -18.08 3.64 -2.87
N GLY A 126 -19.24 3.53 -3.54
CA GLY A 126 -19.31 3.07 -4.93
C GLY A 126 -18.64 4.02 -5.93
N LYS A 127 -18.86 5.34 -5.80
CA LYS A 127 -18.22 6.34 -6.67
C LYS A 127 -16.73 6.47 -6.39
N HIS A 128 -16.36 6.38 -5.12
CA HIS A 128 -14.97 6.37 -4.66
C HIS A 128 -14.22 5.23 -5.34
N ARG A 129 -14.75 4.01 -5.24
CA ARG A 129 -14.14 2.85 -5.90
C ARG A 129 -14.06 3.00 -7.42
N ILE A 130 -15.08 3.55 -8.07
CA ILE A 130 -15.05 3.77 -9.52
C ILE A 130 -13.91 4.75 -9.88
N CYS A 131 -13.78 5.86 -9.14
CA CYS A 131 -12.69 6.82 -9.33
C CYS A 131 -11.33 6.16 -9.23
N GLU A 132 -11.09 5.39 -8.16
CA GLU A 132 -9.85 4.64 -7.93
C GLU A 132 -9.57 3.63 -9.05
N MET A 133 -10.57 2.87 -9.50
CA MET A 133 -10.37 1.87 -10.57
C MET A 133 -9.93 2.51 -11.89
N HIS A 134 -10.45 3.68 -12.25
CA HIS A 134 -10.00 4.41 -13.44
C HIS A 134 -8.57 4.95 -13.26
N GLN A 135 -8.25 5.43 -12.06
CA GLN A 135 -6.93 5.94 -11.71
C GLN A 135 -5.86 4.83 -11.73
N ASP A 136 -6.17 3.69 -11.10
CA ASP A 136 -5.36 2.47 -11.10
C ASP A 136 -5.08 1.97 -12.52
N ALA A 137 -6.13 1.74 -13.31
CA ALA A 137 -6.00 1.22 -14.66
C ALA A 137 -5.20 2.16 -15.56
N TYR A 138 -5.34 3.47 -15.37
CA TYR A 138 -4.55 4.48 -16.08
C TYR A 138 -3.07 4.44 -15.67
N ILE A 139 -2.77 4.52 -14.36
CA ILE A 139 -1.39 4.66 -13.91
C ILE A 139 -0.58 3.38 -14.08
N PHE A 140 -1.24 2.22 -14.03
CA PHE A 140 -0.60 0.92 -14.26
C PHE A 140 0.11 0.85 -15.62
N GLN A 141 -0.37 1.60 -16.62
CA GLN A 141 0.28 1.70 -17.93
C GLN A 141 1.70 2.26 -17.86
N ARG A 142 2.06 3.01 -16.81
CA ARG A 142 3.42 3.52 -16.61
C ARG A 142 4.45 2.41 -16.38
N LEU A 143 4.03 1.22 -15.92
CA LEU A 143 4.93 0.07 -15.80
C LEU A 143 5.33 -0.49 -17.18
N ASN A 144 4.54 -0.23 -18.22
CA ASN A 144 4.81 -0.65 -19.60
C ASN A 144 5.04 -2.18 -19.73
N ILE A 145 4.34 -2.98 -18.92
CA ILE A 145 4.54 -4.45 -18.82
C ILE A 145 3.59 -5.29 -19.69
N GLY A 146 2.68 -4.68 -20.45
CA GLY A 146 1.67 -5.41 -21.23
C GLY A 146 0.73 -6.26 -20.35
N GLU A 147 -0.26 -6.95 -20.96
CA GLU A 147 -1.24 -7.75 -20.19
C GLU A 147 -0.64 -9.05 -19.64
N VAL A 148 0.24 -9.73 -20.39
CA VAL A 148 0.89 -10.99 -19.98
C VAL A 148 1.86 -10.77 -18.81
N GLY A 149 2.45 -9.57 -18.70
CA GLY A 149 3.42 -9.27 -17.65
C GLY A 149 2.84 -9.14 -16.24
N LEU A 150 1.53 -8.88 -16.07
CA LEU A 150 0.92 -8.70 -14.75
C LEU A 150 0.81 -10.03 -13.97
N ALA A 151 0.31 -11.09 -14.62
CA ALA A 151 0.17 -12.39 -13.98
C ALA A 151 1.54 -12.98 -13.63
N GLU A 152 2.52 -12.87 -14.54
CA GLU A 152 3.91 -13.27 -14.27
C GLU A 152 4.56 -12.43 -13.16
N HIS A 153 4.20 -11.16 -13.04
CA HIS A 153 4.68 -10.25 -11.99
C HIS A 153 4.13 -10.61 -10.60
N LEU A 154 2.86 -10.99 -10.50
CA LEU A 154 2.27 -11.46 -9.23
C LEU A 154 2.77 -12.86 -8.85
N ASP A 155 2.88 -13.76 -9.83
CA ASP A 155 3.36 -15.14 -9.64
C ASP A 155 4.82 -15.23 -9.19
N SER A 156 5.70 -14.41 -9.77
CA SER A 156 7.12 -14.36 -9.38
C SER A 156 7.42 -13.35 -8.26
N GLY A 157 6.48 -12.45 -7.96
CA GLY A 157 6.55 -11.42 -6.93
C GLY A 157 5.96 -11.89 -5.60
N ILE A 158 4.72 -11.46 -5.31
CA ILE A 158 4.08 -11.61 -4.00
C ILE A 158 3.94 -13.08 -3.58
N TRP A 159 3.65 -14.01 -4.51
CA TRP A 159 3.55 -15.44 -4.18
C TRP A 159 4.89 -16.07 -3.81
N GLY A 160 5.99 -15.44 -4.19
CA GLY A 160 7.34 -15.81 -3.77
C GLY A 160 7.68 -15.37 -2.33
N CYS A 161 6.78 -14.68 -1.63
CA CYS A 161 6.94 -14.23 -0.24
C CYS A 161 6.39 -15.26 0.78
N CYS A 162 6.61 -16.55 0.53
CA CYS A 162 6.09 -17.64 1.33
C CYS A 162 7.13 -18.26 2.28
N ASP A 163 6.66 -18.95 3.32
CA ASP A 163 7.52 -19.74 4.24
C ASP A 163 8.32 -20.81 3.48
N THR A 164 7.60 -21.69 2.78
CA THR A 164 8.16 -22.66 1.86
C THR A 164 7.32 -22.69 0.58
N PRO A 165 7.92 -22.90 -0.60
CA PRO A 165 7.17 -22.93 -1.85
C PRO A 165 5.99 -23.90 -1.79
N GLY A 166 4.79 -23.38 -2.05
CA GLY A 166 3.55 -24.17 -2.05
C GLY A 166 2.90 -24.39 -0.69
N SER A 167 3.43 -23.83 0.42
CA SER A 167 2.82 -23.99 1.75
C SER A 167 1.48 -23.26 1.91
N GLY A 168 1.21 -22.26 1.07
CA GLY A 168 0.10 -21.34 1.23
C GLY A 168 0.25 -20.37 2.41
N LYS A 169 1.41 -20.35 3.07
CA LYS A 169 1.71 -19.51 4.23
C LYS A 169 2.73 -18.44 3.88
N LEU A 170 2.60 -17.29 4.52
CA LEU A 170 3.51 -16.16 4.34
C LEU A 170 4.86 -16.42 5.03
N ASP A 171 5.91 -15.75 4.56
CA ASP A 171 7.24 -15.80 5.18
C ASP A 171 7.16 -15.51 6.70
N PRO A 172 7.73 -16.37 7.57
CA PRO A 172 7.62 -16.24 9.02
C PRO A 172 8.16 -14.92 9.58
N ALA A 173 9.15 -14.30 8.93
CA ALA A 173 9.67 -13.00 9.36
C ALA A 173 8.62 -11.90 9.16
N ILE A 174 7.83 -11.98 8.08
CA ILE A 174 6.75 -11.03 7.80
C ILE A 174 5.56 -11.28 8.72
N VAL A 175 5.17 -12.54 8.93
CA VAL A 175 4.11 -12.88 9.90
C VAL A 175 4.49 -12.36 11.28
N SER A 176 5.72 -12.62 11.72
CA SER A 176 6.21 -12.19 13.02
C SER A 176 6.24 -10.67 13.17
N ILE A 177 6.79 -9.92 12.21
CA ILE A 177 6.88 -8.46 12.32
C ILE A 177 5.49 -7.83 12.38
N TRP A 178 4.57 -8.31 11.54
CA TRP A 178 3.23 -7.72 11.43
C TRP A 178 2.35 -8.05 12.63
N GLN A 179 2.42 -9.28 13.17
CA GLN A 179 1.79 -9.63 14.46
C GLN A 179 2.27 -8.70 15.58
N ASN A 180 3.60 -8.53 15.71
CA ASN A 180 4.17 -7.69 16.77
C ASN A 180 3.81 -6.20 16.62
N MET A 181 3.71 -5.69 15.39
CA MET A 181 3.20 -4.34 15.14
C MET A 181 1.74 -4.19 15.59
N LEU A 182 0.88 -5.13 15.18
CA LEU A 182 -0.55 -5.10 15.54
C LEU A 182 -0.76 -5.24 17.05
N GLU A 183 -0.02 -6.14 17.71
CA GLU A 183 -0.07 -6.31 19.17
C GLU A 183 0.40 -5.04 19.90
N SER A 184 1.50 -4.44 19.44
CA SER A 184 2.05 -3.21 20.05
C SER A 184 1.09 -2.03 19.92
N CYS A 185 0.42 -1.89 18.76
CA CYS A 185 -0.49 -0.78 18.50
C CYS A 185 -1.90 -1.03 19.07
N TYR A 186 -2.36 -2.28 19.16
CA TYR A 186 -3.74 -2.61 19.49
C TYR A 186 -3.82 -3.79 20.48
N SER A 187 -3.19 -3.65 21.63
CA SER A 187 -3.11 -4.70 22.67
C SER A 187 -4.46 -5.33 23.01
N ASP A 188 -5.48 -4.50 23.28
CA ASP A 188 -6.77 -5.01 23.75
C ASP A 188 -7.53 -5.75 22.62
N PRO A 189 -7.67 -5.17 21.40
CA PRO A 189 -8.19 -5.91 20.26
C PRO A 189 -7.43 -7.21 19.96
N TYR A 190 -6.09 -7.16 20.01
CA TYR A 190 -5.23 -8.30 19.71
C TYR A 190 -5.45 -9.45 20.70
N GLN A 191 -5.61 -9.15 21.98
CA GLN A 191 -5.93 -10.16 23.00
C GLN A 191 -7.33 -10.76 22.81
N SER A 192 -8.29 -9.97 22.35
CA SER A 192 -9.66 -10.43 22.17
C SER A 192 -9.89 -11.23 20.88
N ASP A 193 -9.25 -10.83 19.78
CA ASP A 193 -9.43 -11.41 18.45
C ASP A 193 -8.12 -11.30 17.65
N PRO A 194 -7.11 -12.13 17.96
CA PRO A 194 -5.80 -12.03 17.34
C PRO A 194 -5.88 -12.29 15.83
N PRO A 195 -5.18 -11.49 15.01
CA PRO A 195 -5.24 -11.61 13.56
C PRO A 195 -4.62 -12.93 13.09
N ILE A 196 -5.19 -13.54 12.04
CA ILE A 196 -4.62 -14.72 11.40
C ILE A 196 -4.09 -14.32 10.01
N ILE A 197 -2.87 -13.80 9.98
CA ILE A 197 -2.25 -13.23 8.77
C ILE A 197 -2.20 -14.22 7.60
N ASP A 198 -1.92 -15.50 7.87
CA ASP A 198 -1.91 -16.54 6.83
C ASP A 198 -3.29 -16.72 6.17
N ASN A 199 -4.39 -16.54 6.92
CA ASN A 199 -5.73 -16.58 6.33
C ASN A 199 -5.93 -15.40 5.37
N TRP A 200 -5.50 -14.21 5.76
CA TRP A 200 -5.62 -13.04 4.90
C TRP A 200 -4.76 -13.18 3.63
N HIS A 201 -3.53 -13.70 3.75
CA HIS A 201 -2.67 -13.97 2.59
C HIS A 201 -3.28 -15.03 1.66
N GLY A 202 -3.81 -16.13 2.21
CA GLY A 202 -4.49 -17.16 1.43
C GLY A 202 -5.74 -16.64 0.72
N ALA A 203 -6.51 -15.77 1.36
CA ALA A 203 -7.69 -15.14 0.76
C ALA A 203 -7.31 -14.17 -0.36
N PHE A 204 -6.26 -13.35 -0.17
CA PHE A 204 -5.72 -12.49 -1.23
C PHE A 204 -5.30 -13.32 -2.45
N LYS A 205 -4.54 -14.41 -2.23
CA LYS A 205 -4.15 -15.33 -3.31
C LYS A 205 -5.35 -15.90 -4.05
N PHE A 206 -6.34 -16.41 -3.32
CA PHE A 206 -7.55 -16.95 -3.92
C PHE A 206 -8.29 -15.93 -4.80
N ILE A 207 -8.39 -14.67 -4.36
CA ILE A 207 -9.06 -13.61 -5.13
C ILE A 207 -8.29 -13.27 -6.40
N VAL A 208 -6.96 -13.16 -6.33
CA VAL A 208 -6.12 -12.88 -7.50
C VAL A 208 -6.19 -14.03 -8.51
N ASP A 209 -6.02 -15.29 -8.06
CA ASP A 209 -6.12 -16.47 -8.92
C ASP A 209 -7.48 -16.49 -9.68
N LYS A 210 -8.58 -16.14 -8.98
CA LYS A 210 -9.92 -16.07 -9.58
C LYS A 210 -10.11 -14.90 -10.54
N ALA A 211 -9.42 -13.78 -10.31
CA ALA A 211 -9.44 -12.64 -11.21
C ALA A 211 -8.70 -12.96 -12.52
N GLU A 212 -7.58 -13.68 -12.46
CA GLU A 212 -6.80 -14.12 -13.62
C GLU A 212 -7.52 -15.18 -14.46
N GLU A 213 -8.25 -16.10 -13.83
CA GLU A 213 -9.12 -17.07 -14.51
C GLU A 213 -10.35 -16.44 -15.20
N GLY A 214 -10.49 -15.11 -15.15
CA GLY A 214 -11.60 -14.27 -15.60
C GLY A 214 -12.14 -14.51 -17.02
N ASN A 215 -11.37 -15.13 -17.92
CA ASN A 215 -11.88 -15.55 -19.23
C ASN A 215 -12.89 -16.73 -19.16
N VAL A 216 -13.07 -17.38 -17.99
CA VAL A 216 -13.97 -18.54 -17.81
C VAL A 216 -14.76 -18.48 -16.48
N LEU A 217 -15.05 -17.30 -15.93
CA LEU A 217 -15.86 -17.22 -14.70
C LEU A 217 -17.35 -17.56 -14.93
N PRO A 218 -18.00 -18.34 -14.04
CA PRO A 218 -19.45 -18.53 -14.04
C PRO A 218 -20.21 -17.19 -13.87
N PRO A 219 -21.43 -17.02 -14.43
CA PRO A 219 -22.14 -15.73 -14.48
C PRO A 219 -22.35 -15.04 -13.13
N PHE A 220 -22.52 -15.81 -12.04
CA PHE A 220 -22.70 -15.26 -10.69
C PHE A 220 -21.39 -14.66 -10.13
N ALA A 221 -20.24 -15.25 -10.47
CA ALA A 221 -18.93 -14.78 -10.03
C ALA A 221 -18.51 -13.49 -10.75
N ARG A 222 -18.93 -13.28 -12.01
CA ARG A 222 -18.79 -11.98 -12.69
C ARG A 222 -19.62 -10.87 -12.04
N HIS A 223 -20.84 -11.19 -11.59
CA HIS A 223 -21.67 -10.22 -10.87
C HIS A 223 -21.11 -9.86 -9.49
N VAL A 224 -20.54 -10.84 -8.78
CA VAL A 224 -19.81 -10.57 -7.54
C VAL A 224 -18.55 -9.77 -7.85
N ALA A 225 -17.68 -10.20 -8.76
CA ALA A 225 -16.47 -9.48 -9.16
C ALA A 225 -16.73 -8.06 -9.67
N ALA A 226 -17.81 -7.79 -10.40
CA ALA A 226 -18.21 -6.43 -10.79
C ALA A 226 -18.73 -5.61 -9.58
N ASN A 227 -19.53 -6.22 -8.69
CA ASN A 227 -20.05 -5.54 -7.48
C ASN A 227 -18.97 -5.33 -6.40
N ILE A 228 -17.95 -6.18 -6.38
CA ILE A 228 -16.73 -6.03 -5.58
C ILE A 228 -15.56 -5.54 -6.43
N GLY A 229 -15.82 -4.87 -7.57
CA GLY A 229 -14.89 -4.14 -8.45
C GLY A 229 -13.49 -4.73 -8.63
N LEU A 230 -13.48 -6.00 -9.01
CA LEU A 230 -12.32 -6.78 -9.45
C LEU A 230 -12.12 -6.73 -10.98
N THR A 231 -12.96 -5.99 -11.73
CA THR A 231 -12.77 -5.78 -13.18
C THR A 231 -12.44 -4.33 -13.47
N TYR A 232 -11.15 -4.03 -13.64
CA TYR A 232 -10.67 -2.70 -14.03
C TYR A 232 -11.26 -2.26 -15.39
N PRO A 233 -11.54 -0.97 -15.59
CA PRO A 233 -11.94 -0.46 -16.90
C PRO A 233 -10.82 -0.70 -17.92
N ALA A 234 -11.18 -1.07 -19.15
CA ALA A 234 -10.21 -1.14 -20.24
C ALA A 234 -9.66 0.27 -20.53
N ILE A 235 -8.45 0.33 -21.11
CA ILE A 235 -7.79 1.61 -21.42
C ILE A 235 -8.64 2.52 -22.32
N ALA A 236 -9.40 1.92 -23.25
CA ALA A 236 -10.33 2.65 -24.11
C ALA A 236 -11.54 3.25 -23.35
N ASP A 237 -11.89 2.68 -22.19
CA ASP A 237 -13.05 3.05 -21.38
C ASP A 237 -12.67 3.94 -20.20
N LEU A 238 -11.42 4.42 -20.13
CA LEU A 238 -10.98 5.31 -19.06
C LEU A 238 -11.70 6.65 -19.11
N ASP A 239 -12.40 6.98 -18.03
CA ASP A 239 -13.10 8.25 -17.91
C ASP A 239 -12.14 9.37 -17.46
N LYS A 240 -11.88 10.30 -18.38
CA LYS A 240 -11.00 11.45 -18.18
C LYS A 240 -11.41 12.33 -17.02
N GLN A 241 -12.66 12.28 -16.56
CA GLN A 241 -13.11 13.07 -15.41
C GLN A 241 -12.42 12.68 -14.11
N TYR A 242 -11.85 11.47 -14.04
CA TYR A 242 -11.10 10.96 -12.89
C TYR A 242 -9.59 11.13 -13.06
N LEU A 243 -9.14 11.69 -14.19
CA LEU A 243 -7.73 11.75 -14.58
C LEU A 243 -7.22 13.16 -14.85
N VAL A 244 -8.09 14.05 -15.35
CA VAL A 244 -7.70 15.39 -15.83
C VAL A 244 -8.41 16.47 -15.03
N GLY A 245 -7.69 17.53 -14.66
CA GLY A 245 -8.26 18.71 -14.03
C GLY A 245 -8.92 18.45 -12.67
N LEU A 246 -8.32 17.58 -11.86
CA LEU A 246 -8.82 17.22 -10.54
C LEU A 246 -8.57 18.34 -9.53
N ALA A 247 -9.56 18.61 -8.68
CA ALA A 247 -9.39 19.51 -7.55
C ALA A 247 -8.48 18.85 -6.51
N THR A 248 -7.47 19.58 -6.04
CA THR A 248 -6.58 19.17 -4.95
C THR A 248 -6.54 20.24 -3.88
N PRO A 249 -6.05 19.94 -2.66
CA PRO A 249 -5.85 20.96 -1.64
C PRO A 249 -4.89 22.10 -2.05
N MET A 250 -4.11 21.94 -3.14
CA MET A 250 -3.19 22.96 -3.68
C MET A 250 -3.65 23.54 -5.04
N GLY A 251 -4.91 23.33 -5.43
CA GLY A 251 -5.44 23.78 -6.72
C GLY A 251 -5.64 22.63 -7.72
N VAL A 252 -5.79 22.94 -9.00
CA VAL A 252 -6.13 21.95 -10.02
C VAL A 252 -4.88 21.20 -10.50
N MET A 253 -4.92 19.87 -10.56
CA MET A 253 -3.85 19.01 -11.08
C MET A 253 -4.41 17.85 -11.91
N ASN A 254 -3.62 17.31 -12.84
CA ASN A 254 -3.90 16.03 -13.48
C ASN A 254 -3.40 14.89 -12.59
N TYR A 255 -4.01 13.71 -12.73
CA TYR A 255 -3.69 12.55 -11.89
C TYR A 255 -2.23 12.14 -11.97
N ASP A 256 -1.57 12.28 -13.13
CA ASP A 256 -0.12 12.09 -13.26
C ASP A 256 0.69 12.93 -12.26
N GLN A 257 0.34 14.21 -12.10
CA GLN A 257 1.04 15.13 -11.19
C GLN A 257 0.76 14.79 -9.72
N ILE A 258 -0.43 14.27 -9.44
CA ILE A 258 -0.85 13.84 -8.10
C ILE A 258 -0.11 12.56 -7.71
N PHE A 259 0.01 11.63 -8.65
CA PHE A 259 0.78 10.40 -8.48
C PHE A 259 2.28 10.69 -8.33
N ASP A 260 2.84 11.61 -9.12
CA ASP A 260 4.23 12.06 -8.96
C ASP A 260 4.46 12.67 -7.56
N ARG A 261 3.51 13.46 -7.06
CA ARG A 261 3.55 13.96 -5.67
C ARG A 261 3.51 12.82 -4.65
N ALA A 262 2.70 11.79 -4.86
CA ALA A 262 2.66 10.62 -3.99
C ALA A 262 4.01 9.90 -3.99
N MET A 263 4.64 9.67 -5.15
CA MET A 263 5.98 9.09 -5.25
C MET A 263 7.01 9.87 -4.42
N GLU A 264 7.00 11.20 -4.55
CA GLU A 264 7.92 12.07 -3.82
C GLU A 264 7.68 12.06 -2.30
N ASN A 265 6.42 11.97 -1.87
CA ASN A 265 6.10 11.85 -0.44
C ASN A 265 6.52 10.48 0.12
N VAL A 266 6.33 9.41 -0.66
CA VAL A 266 6.76 8.07 -0.29
C VAL A 266 8.28 8.01 -0.19
N LEU A 267 9.03 8.57 -1.15
CA LEU A 267 10.49 8.62 -1.12
C LEU A 267 11.02 9.38 0.11
N ALA A 268 10.37 10.47 0.51
CA ALA A 268 10.70 11.17 1.76
C ALA A 268 10.45 10.30 3.01
N ALA A 269 9.30 9.61 3.08
CA ALA A 269 9.01 8.70 4.18
C ALA A 269 9.99 7.51 4.23
N TRP A 270 10.33 6.97 3.06
CA TRP A 270 11.32 5.91 2.86
C TRP A 270 12.70 6.33 3.37
N SER A 271 13.13 7.57 3.11
CA SER A 271 14.38 8.12 3.63
C SER A 271 14.40 8.09 5.16
N HIS A 272 13.32 8.54 5.82
CA HIS A 272 13.24 8.51 7.28
C HIS A 272 13.32 7.09 7.85
N ILE A 273 12.67 6.11 7.20
CA ILE A 273 12.74 4.70 7.62
C ILE A 273 14.16 4.14 7.41
N ALA A 274 14.77 4.41 6.26
CA ALA A 274 16.12 3.96 5.95
C ALA A 274 17.14 4.56 6.93
N ASP A 275 17.02 5.84 7.25
CA ASP A 275 17.90 6.50 8.23
C ASP A 275 17.68 5.96 9.64
N ALA A 276 16.43 5.70 10.04
CA ALA A 276 16.14 5.10 11.33
C ALA A 276 16.72 3.70 11.48
N VAL A 277 16.58 2.87 10.43
CA VAL A 277 17.08 1.50 10.46
C VAL A 277 18.60 1.49 10.35
N PHE A 278 19.21 2.16 9.38
CA PHE A 278 20.63 1.98 9.05
C PHE A 278 21.57 3.04 9.63
N LYS A 279 21.05 4.19 10.07
CA LYS A 279 21.84 5.28 10.66
C LYS A 279 21.48 5.57 12.13
N ASN A 280 20.48 4.88 12.68
CA ASN A 280 19.93 5.13 14.02
C ASN A 280 19.41 6.57 14.20
N ASP A 281 18.82 7.13 13.15
CA ASP A 281 18.19 8.45 13.18
C ASP A 281 16.75 8.37 13.71
N ASP A 282 16.37 9.24 14.65
CA ASP A 282 15.03 9.21 15.25
C ASP A 282 14.07 10.27 14.67
N ALA A 283 14.41 10.96 13.58
CA ALA A 283 13.56 11.97 12.94
C ALA A 283 12.20 11.41 12.47
N TYR A 284 12.11 10.10 12.21
CA TYR A 284 10.87 9.42 11.87
C TYR A 284 9.78 9.60 12.94
N GLN A 285 10.16 9.79 14.21
CA GLN A 285 9.21 9.95 15.32
C GLN A 285 8.32 11.18 15.13
N MET A 286 8.87 12.25 14.56
CA MET A 286 8.12 13.47 14.23
C MET A 286 7.44 13.39 12.86
N ALA A 287 8.04 12.66 11.90
CA ALA A 287 7.51 12.57 10.54
C ALA A 287 6.30 11.63 10.41
N ALA A 288 6.30 10.52 11.16
CA ALA A 288 5.21 9.53 11.16
C ALA A 288 4.11 9.92 12.16
N VAL A 289 3.17 10.76 11.75
CA VAL A 289 1.98 11.07 12.56
C VAL A 289 0.84 10.11 12.22
N ASN A 290 -0.24 10.12 13.00
CA ASN A 290 -1.42 9.34 12.67
C ASN A 290 -2.30 10.08 11.67
N TRP A 291 -2.76 9.34 10.67
CA TRP A 291 -3.63 9.81 9.60
C TRP A 291 -4.85 8.93 9.46
N ASN A 292 -5.92 9.55 8.96
CA ASN A 292 -7.06 8.86 8.39
C ASN A 292 -6.83 8.70 6.88
N LEU A 293 -6.69 7.46 6.41
CA LEU A 293 -6.33 7.17 5.01
C LEU A 293 -7.44 7.59 4.05
N ASP A 294 -8.72 7.47 4.38
CA ASP A 294 -9.85 7.89 3.52
C ASP A 294 -9.88 9.40 3.22
N THR A 295 -9.39 10.21 4.15
CA THR A 295 -9.46 11.69 4.05
C THR A 295 -8.10 12.32 3.81
N GLY A 296 -7.01 11.59 4.03
CA GLY A 296 -5.63 12.06 4.03
C GLY A 296 -5.32 13.17 5.04
N LYS A 297 -6.10 13.25 6.13
CA LYS A 297 -5.90 14.22 7.22
C LYS A 297 -5.20 13.55 8.41
N ASP A 298 -4.37 14.32 9.10
CA ASP A 298 -3.87 13.96 10.43
C ASP A 298 -4.91 14.21 11.53
N ASP A 299 -4.56 13.85 12.77
CA ASP A 299 -5.40 14.08 13.97
C ASP A 299 -5.76 15.57 14.21
N ASN A 300 -5.02 16.51 13.61
CA ASN A 300 -5.29 17.94 13.66
C ASN A 300 -6.14 18.43 12.49
N GLY A 301 -6.58 17.53 11.61
CA GLY A 301 -7.37 17.83 10.42
C GLY A 301 -6.56 18.41 9.25
N ALA A 302 -5.22 18.31 9.28
CA ALA A 302 -4.33 18.89 8.27
C ALA A 302 -3.97 17.88 7.17
N TYR A 303 -3.94 18.36 5.92
CA TYR A 303 -3.42 17.63 4.77
C TYR A 303 -1.88 17.68 4.75
N VAL A 304 -1.22 16.79 5.50
CA VAL A 304 0.23 16.83 5.75
C VAL A 304 1.06 16.84 4.45
N TYR A 305 0.61 16.09 3.43
CA TYR A 305 1.29 15.95 2.14
C TYR A 305 0.93 16.99 1.07
N TRP A 306 0.06 17.95 1.42
CA TRP A 306 -0.40 19.02 0.54
C TRP A 306 0.02 20.41 1.02
N LYS A 307 1.19 20.51 1.65
CA LYS A 307 1.81 21.77 2.07
C LYS A 307 2.88 22.20 1.06
N ASP A 308 3.08 23.51 0.95
CA ASP A 308 4.11 24.10 0.09
C ASP A 308 5.51 23.71 0.62
N ARG A 309 6.32 23.02 -0.20
CA ARG A 309 7.67 22.54 0.21
C ARG A 309 8.72 23.65 0.33
N ARG A 310 8.35 24.93 0.09
CA ARG A 310 9.26 26.09 0.04
C ARG A 310 9.75 26.62 1.41
N GLY A 311 9.69 25.80 2.47
CA GLY A 311 10.08 26.23 3.82
C GLY A 311 10.70 25.15 4.70
N MET A 312 11.07 23.99 4.16
CA MET A 312 11.74 22.91 4.90
C MET A 312 13.09 22.59 4.27
N ALA A 313 13.99 23.57 4.31
CA ALA A 313 15.42 23.44 4.03
C ALA A 313 16.21 23.83 5.29
#